data_AF-A0A920JBY9-F1
#
_entry.id   AF-A0A920JBY9-F1
#
_cell.length_a   1.000
_cell.length_b   1.000
_cell.length_c   1.000
_cell.angle_alpha   90.00
_cell.angle_beta   90.00
_cell.angle_gamma   90.00
#
_symmetry.space_group_name_H-M   'P 1'
#
loop_
_entity.id
_entity.type
_entity.pdbx_description
1 polymer ?
#
loop_
_entity_poly.entity_id
_entity_poly.type
_entity_poly.pdbx_seq_one_letter_code
_entity_poly.pdbx_strand_id
1 'polypeptide(L)'
;MFIRNGRLLGTDFFFYEECEQVTDDNLLGQVLNRIYMNDKAVMPREILLPFEYSDQQELEEVLNKKSERKVSVLRPHRGRKKELVQMAFNNAKMNLSEQRARTLQDEEVLRRVQNALHLKHLPMNVEAFDISHLSGNQTVASMVSWKRNHASGRTTENTESRALRALMILPR
;
A
#
# COMPACT_ATOMS: atom_id res chain seq x y z
N MET A 1 12.19 6.79 -4.09
CA MET A 1 12.53 7.54 -5.33
C MET A 1 13.77 6.93 -5.94
N PHE A 2 13.77 6.61 -7.23
CA PHE A 2 14.90 5.99 -7.92
C PHE A 2 15.41 6.89 -9.03
N ILE A 3 16.71 7.22 -9.00
CA ILE A 3 17.34 8.13 -9.97
C ILE A 3 18.52 7.43 -10.63
N ARG A 4 18.62 7.53 -11.96
CA ARG A 4 19.76 7.03 -12.74
C ARG A 4 20.18 8.09 -13.76
N ASN A 5 21.46 8.44 -13.79
CA ASN A 5 22.01 9.47 -14.69
C ASN A 5 21.25 10.81 -14.60
N GLY A 6 20.86 11.22 -13.39
CA GLY A 6 20.11 12.46 -13.16
C GLY A 6 18.63 12.43 -13.57
N ARG A 7 18.13 11.31 -14.11
CA ARG A 7 16.72 11.13 -14.48
C ARG A 7 15.99 10.33 -13.40
N LEU A 8 14.80 10.79 -13.03
CA LEU A 8 13.86 10.05 -12.19
C LEU A 8 13.33 8.86 -12.98
N LEU A 9 13.62 7.64 -12.52
CA LEU A 9 13.11 6.40 -13.11
C LEU A 9 11.75 6.00 -12.53
N GLY A 10 11.48 6.39 -11.29
CA GLY A 10 10.24 6.06 -10.61
C GLY A 10 10.20 6.54 -9.17
N THR A 11 8.99 6.66 -8.67
CA THR A 11 8.71 6.93 -7.26
C THR A 11 7.91 5.78 -6.72
N ASP A 12 8.38 5.21 -5.62
CA ASP A 12 7.67 4.18 -4.88
C ASP A 12 7.53 4.68 -3.45
N PHE A 13 6.38 4.40 -2.84
CA PHE A 13 6.05 4.83 -1.49
C PHE A 13 5.15 3.77 -0.83
N PHE A 14 5.32 3.64 0.49
CA PHE A 14 4.58 2.70 1.29
C PHE A 14 4.02 3.45 2.49
N PHE A 15 2.79 3.14 2.85
CA PHE A 15 2.20 3.59 4.10
C PHE A 15 2.35 2.48 5.13
N TYR A 16 2.81 2.86 6.31
CA TYR A 16 2.79 2.00 7.48
C TYR A 16 1.67 2.48 8.39
N GLU A 17 0.76 1.57 8.74
CA GLU A 17 -0.26 1.81 9.74
C GLU A 17 0.37 1.59 11.14
N GLU A 18 -0.18 2.22 12.17
CA GLU A 18 0.15 1.92 13.58
C GLU A 18 1.63 2.11 13.99
N CYS A 19 2.28 3.18 13.52
CA CYS A 19 3.69 3.47 13.86
C CYS A 19 3.92 4.17 15.21
N GLU A 20 2.90 4.31 16.06
CA GLU A 20 2.98 5.15 17.28
C GLU A 20 4.07 4.72 18.27
N GLN A 21 4.44 3.43 18.26
CA GLN A 21 5.47 2.84 19.13
C GLN A 21 6.76 2.48 18.39
N VAL A 22 6.88 2.82 17.10
CA VAL A 22 8.04 2.47 16.27
C VAL A 22 8.96 3.68 16.16
N THR A 23 10.23 3.50 16.50
CA THR A 23 11.24 4.56 16.32
C THR A 23 11.53 4.79 14.84
N ASP A 24 11.93 6.01 14.48
CA ASP A 24 12.30 6.36 13.11
C ASP A 24 13.40 5.43 12.56
N ASP A 25 14.35 5.04 13.41
CA ASP A 25 15.45 4.12 13.08
C ASP A 25 14.94 2.73 12.69
N ASN A 26 14.04 2.15 13.49
CA ASN A 26 13.41 0.86 13.20
C ASN A 26 12.56 0.91 11.94
N LEU A 27 11.80 2.00 11.75
CA LEU A 27 10.97 2.18 10.56
C LEU A 27 11.83 2.27 9.30
N LEU A 28 12.95 3.01 9.36
CA LEU A 28 13.91 3.11 8.28
C LEU A 28 14.51 1.73 7.93
N GLY A 29 14.91 0.95 8.93
CA GLY A 29 15.39 -0.42 8.73
C GLY A 29 14.36 -1.31 8.02
N GLN A 30 13.09 -1.25 8.43
CA GLN A 30 12.01 -2.00 7.76
C GLN A 30 11.82 -1.59 6.29
N VAL A 31 11.87 -0.29 6.01
CA VAL A 31 11.76 0.24 4.63
C VAL A 31 12.94 -0.24 3.78
N LEU A 32 14.17 -0.11 4.29
CA LEU A 32 15.38 -0.52 3.59
C LEU A 32 15.37 -2.03 3.32
N ASN A 33 14.95 -2.83 4.31
CA ASN A 33 14.81 -4.27 4.14
C ASN A 33 13.78 -4.63 3.07
N ARG A 34 12.60 -4.00 3.11
CA ARG A 34 11.54 -4.25 2.12
C ARG A 34 11.99 -3.94 0.70
N ILE A 35 12.75 -2.85 0.50
CA ILE A 35 13.18 -2.41 -0.83
C ILE A 35 14.34 -3.26 -1.35
N TYR A 36 15.35 -3.54 -0.52
CA TYR A 36 16.62 -4.08 -0.99
C TYR A 36 16.86 -5.56 -0.65
N MET A 37 16.12 -6.16 0.29
CA MET A 37 16.38 -7.56 0.67
C MET A 37 15.68 -8.57 -0.22
N ASN A 38 14.77 -8.15 -1.10
CA ASN A 38 14.16 -9.01 -2.11
C ASN A 38 15.17 -9.38 -3.21
N ASP A 39 15.19 -10.65 -3.64
CA ASP A 39 16.10 -11.15 -4.69
C ASP A 39 15.96 -10.44 -6.05
N LYS A 40 14.81 -9.81 -6.30
CA LYS A 40 14.57 -9.03 -7.53
C LYS A 40 14.97 -7.55 -7.41
N ALA A 41 15.49 -7.12 -6.27
CA ALA A 41 15.82 -5.71 -6.04
C ALA A 41 16.98 -5.25 -6.94
N VAL A 42 16.79 -4.09 -7.59
CA VAL A 42 17.85 -3.46 -8.37
C VAL A 42 18.75 -2.66 -7.43
N MET A 43 19.98 -3.15 -7.24
CA MET A 43 20.95 -2.52 -6.34
C MET A 43 21.50 -1.19 -6.90
N PRO A 44 21.33 -0.05 -6.19
CA PRO A 44 21.90 1.22 -6.59
C PRO A 44 23.40 1.29 -6.22
N ARG A 45 24.13 2.25 -6.80
CA ARG A 45 25.51 2.54 -6.35
C ARG A 45 25.56 3.26 -5.00
N GLU A 46 24.53 4.06 -4.73
CA GLU A 46 24.45 4.87 -3.52
C GLU A 46 23.01 4.86 -2.99
N ILE A 47 22.89 4.78 -1.67
CA ILE A 47 21.63 4.95 -0.94
C ILE A 47 21.77 6.19 -0.07
N LEU A 48 20.88 7.17 -0.23
CA LEU A 48 20.93 8.42 0.51
C LEU A 48 19.93 8.39 1.66
N LEU A 49 20.42 8.50 2.89
CA LEU A 49 19.61 8.45 4.10
C LEU A 49 19.17 9.86 4.56
N PRO A 50 17.95 9.98 5.12
CA PRO A 50 17.44 11.25 5.64
C PRO A 50 18.10 11.65 6.97
N PHE A 51 18.45 10.67 7.81
CA PHE A 51 19.06 10.83 9.12
C PHE A 51 20.06 9.70 9.38
N GLU A 52 20.66 9.69 10.56
CA GLU A 52 21.65 8.69 10.98
C GLU A 52 20.95 7.37 11.29
N TYR A 53 21.41 6.28 10.70
CA TYR A 53 20.82 4.95 10.85
C TYR A 53 21.78 4.05 11.63
N SER A 54 21.31 3.44 12.72
CA SER A 54 22.17 2.67 13.63
C SER A 54 22.87 1.50 12.92
N ASP A 55 22.16 0.80 12.05
CA ASP A 55 22.68 -0.39 11.36
C ASP A 55 23.26 -0.06 9.98
N GLN A 56 23.67 1.18 9.74
CA GLN A 56 24.17 1.63 8.43
C GLN A 56 25.34 0.75 7.92
N GLN A 57 26.27 0.39 8.80
CA GLN A 57 27.44 -0.43 8.42
C GLN A 57 27.03 -1.86 8.07
N GLU A 58 26.22 -2.50 8.91
CA GLU A 58 25.72 -3.86 8.66
C GLU A 58 24.91 -3.92 7.36
N LEU A 59 24.05 -2.93 7.13
CA LEU A 59 23.30 -2.82 5.89
C LEU A 59 24.24 -2.70 4.68
N GLU A 60 25.24 -1.83 4.73
CA GLU A 60 26.20 -1.65 3.65
C GLU A 60 26.95 -2.97 3.35
N GLU A 61 27.36 -3.72 4.38
CA GLU A 61 27.99 -5.03 4.20
C GLU A 61 27.07 -6.06 3.53
N VAL A 62 25.82 -6.17 3.98
CA VAL A 62 24.84 -7.10 3.41
C VAL A 62 24.54 -6.76 1.96
N LEU A 63 24.36 -5.47 1.64
CA LEU A 63 24.11 -5.01 0.28
C LEU A 63 25.30 -5.26 -0.65
N ASN A 64 26.53 -5.07 -0.16
CA ASN A 64 27.74 -5.35 -0.92
C ASN A 64 27.94 -6.86 -1.17
N LYS A 65 27.51 -7.74 -0.26
CA LYS A 65 27.52 -9.20 -0.48
C LYS A 65 26.49 -9.62 -1.54
N LYS A 66 25.35 -8.91 -1.62
CA LYS A 66 24.29 -9.17 -2.61
C LYS A 66 24.54 -8.54 -3.98
N SER A 67 25.40 -7.54 -4.08
CA SER A 67 25.63 -6.79 -5.31
C SER A 67 26.98 -7.14 -5.95
N GLU A 68 27.02 -7.20 -7.28
CA GLU A 68 28.28 -7.32 -8.03
C GLU A 68 29.15 -6.05 -7.96
N ARG A 69 28.58 -4.93 -7.47
CA ARG A 69 29.24 -3.62 -7.43
C ARG A 69 29.14 -3.05 -6.04
N LYS A 70 30.10 -2.18 -5.70
CA LYS A 70 30.08 -1.45 -4.44
C LYS A 70 28.79 -0.61 -4.32
N VAL A 71 28.07 -0.84 -3.24
CA VAL A 71 26.93 -0.03 -2.76
C VAL A 71 27.42 0.77 -1.56
N SER A 72 27.20 2.08 -1.56
CA SER A 72 27.53 2.96 -0.43
C SER A 72 26.29 3.55 0.19
N VAL A 73 26.17 3.48 1.52
CA VAL A 73 25.07 4.07 2.26
C VAL A 73 25.55 5.39 2.86
N LEU A 74 24.91 6.49 2.49
CA LEU A 74 25.41 7.84 2.74
C LEU A 74 24.32 8.70 3.38
N ARG A 75 24.71 9.49 4.39
CA ARG A 75 23.90 10.60 4.90
C ARG A 75 24.46 11.92 4.39
N PRO A 76 23.91 12.50 3.30
CA PRO A 76 24.43 13.77 2.79
C PRO A 76 24.06 14.92 3.73
N HIS A 77 25.02 15.80 4.00
CA HIS A 77 24.81 17.00 4.83
C HIS A 77 24.64 18.29 4.02
N ARG A 78 25.18 18.35 2.79
CA ARG A 78 25.14 19.54 1.93
C ARG A 78 25.19 19.20 0.44
N GLY A 79 24.92 20.19 -0.39
CA GLY A 79 24.99 20.10 -1.85
C GLY A 79 23.88 19.23 -2.48
N ARG A 80 24.09 18.83 -3.73
CA ARG A 80 23.05 18.22 -4.57
C ARG A 80 22.42 16.96 -3.97
N LYS A 81 23.21 16.10 -3.31
CA LYS A 81 22.69 14.88 -2.66
C LYS A 81 21.74 15.20 -1.51
N LYS A 82 21.99 16.27 -0.74
CA LYS A 82 21.09 16.71 0.33
C LYS A 82 19.78 17.27 -0.24
N GLU A 83 19.85 18.00 -1.35
CA GLU A 83 18.64 18.48 -2.06
C GLU A 83 17.76 17.31 -2.53
N LEU A 84 18.35 16.22 -3.01
CA LEU A 84 17.60 15.02 -3.40
C LEU A 84 16.87 14.38 -2.21
N VAL A 85 17.54 14.27 -1.07
CA VAL A 85 16.91 13.79 0.18
C VAL A 85 15.76 14.70 0.60
N GLN A 86 15.94 16.03 0.53
CA GLN A 86 14.90 16.99 0.86
C GLN A 86 13.70 16.89 -0.09
N MET A 87 13.95 16.71 -1.38
CA MET A 87 12.91 16.49 -2.37
C MET A 87 12.13 15.21 -2.08
N ALA A 88 12.83 14.11 -1.78
CA ALA A 88 12.19 12.85 -1.40
C ALA A 88 11.33 13.01 -0.13
N PHE A 89 11.80 13.76 0.86
CA PHE A 89 11.05 14.08 2.08
C PHE A 89 9.78 14.88 1.77
N ASN A 90 9.88 15.93 0.94
CA ASN A 90 8.73 16.73 0.55
C ASN A 90 7.69 15.89 -0.22
N ASN A 91 8.14 15.00 -1.11
CA ASN A 91 7.27 14.07 -1.81
C ASN A 91 6.56 13.11 -0.84
N ALA A 92 7.28 12.57 0.15
CA ALA A 92 6.69 11.71 1.17
C ALA A 92 5.60 12.45 1.98
N LYS A 93 5.87 13.71 2.37
CA LYS A 93 4.90 14.55 3.08
C LYS A 93 3.64 14.82 2.24
N MET A 94 3.82 15.12 0.95
CA MET A 94 2.72 15.36 0.02
C MET A 94 1.87 14.10 -0.15
N ASN A 95 2.49 12.96 -0.44
CA ASN A 95 1.81 11.66 -0.58
C ASN A 95 1.03 11.28 0.69
N LEU A 96 1.61 11.54 1.88
CA LEU A 96 0.91 11.29 3.15
C LEU A 96 -0.30 12.19 3.33
N SER A 97 -0.21 13.48 2.96
CA SER A 97 -1.34 14.40 3.04
C SER A 97 -2.48 14.00 2.09
N GLU A 98 -2.15 13.60 0.87
CA GLU A 98 -3.12 13.11 -0.11
C GLU A 98 -3.78 11.81 0.36
N GLN A 99 -3.00 10.88 0.92
CA GLN A 99 -3.53 9.63 1.45
C GLN A 99 -4.51 9.88 2.60
N ARG A 100 -4.17 10.77 3.54
CA ARG A 100 -5.09 11.15 4.63
C ARG A 100 -6.38 11.77 4.10
N ALA A 101 -6.29 12.65 3.11
CA ALA A 101 -7.46 13.26 2.48
C ALA A 101 -8.36 12.21 1.81
N ARG A 102 -7.78 11.23 1.10
CA ARG A 102 -8.51 10.10 0.51
C ARG A 102 -9.21 9.27 1.56
N THR A 103 -8.51 8.89 2.64
CA THR A 103 -9.11 8.10 3.73
C THR A 103 -10.31 8.80 4.38
N LEU A 104 -10.21 10.12 4.60
CA LEU A 104 -11.34 10.91 5.12
C LEU A 104 -12.53 10.92 4.16
N GLN A 105 -12.26 11.07 2.86
CA GLN A 105 -13.29 11.03 1.82
C GLN A 105 -13.96 9.65 1.76
N ASP A 106 -13.19 8.57 1.83
CA ASP A 106 -13.70 7.19 1.85
C ASP A 106 -14.60 6.95 3.06
N GLU A 107 -14.20 7.43 4.25
CA GLU A 107 -15.02 7.35 5.45
C GLU A 107 -16.32 8.15 5.32
N GLU A 108 -16.28 9.33 4.70
CA GLU A 108 -17.48 10.12 4.44
C GLU A 108 -18.47 9.38 3.52
N VAL A 109 -17.98 8.73 2.47
CA VAL A 109 -18.80 7.90 1.57
C VAL A 109 -19.47 6.77 2.36
N LEU A 110 -18.72 6.06 3.19
CA LEU A 110 -19.27 4.99 4.02
C LEU A 110 -20.31 5.51 5.02
N ARG A 111 -20.12 6.71 5.58
CA ARG A 111 -21.10 7.35 6.49
C ARG A 111 -22.40 7.71 5.76
N ARG A 112 -22.30 8.17 4.51
CA ARG A 112 -23.49 8.44 3.67
C ARG A 112 -24.28 7.15 3.42
N VAL A 113 -23.60 6.05 3.11
CA VAL A 113 -24.24 4.72 2.94
C VAL A 113 -24.86 4.25 4.25
N GLN A 114 -24.15 4.37 5.38
CA GLN A 114 -24.65 4.03 6.70
C GLN A 114 -25.98 4.75 6.98
N ASN A 115 -26.02 6.06 6.75
CA ASN A 115 -27.21 6.88 6.99
C ASN A 115 -28.36 6.52 6.04
N ALA A 116 -28.07 6.37 4.74
CA ALA A 116 -29.09 6.04 3.75
C ALA A 116 -29.77 4.69 4.01
N LEU A 117 -29.01 3.70 4.51
CA LEU A 117 -29.50 2.36 4.83
C LEU A 117 -29.83 2.16 6.31
N HIS A 118 -29.75 3.21 7.14
CA HIS A 118 -30.01 3.18 8.58
C HIS A 118 -29.21 2.09 9.33
N LEU A 119 -27.94 1.88 8.94
CA LEU A 119 -27.09 0.86 9.54
C LEU A 119 -26.56 1.30 10.91
N LYS A 120 -26.54 0.36 11.87
CA LYS A 120 -26.01 0.60 13.22
C LYS A 120 -24.50 0.90 13.23
N HIS A 121 -23.75 0.33 12.29
CA HIS A 121 -22.30 0.44 12.20
C HIS A 121 -21.86 0.88 10.81
N LEU A 122 -20.68 1.49 10.71
CA LEU A 122 -20.09 1.87 9.43
C LEU A 122 -19.82 0.61 8.57
N PRO A 123 -20.31 0.54 7.31
CA PRO A 123 -20.21 -0.66 6.49
C PRO A 123 -18.80 -0.83 5.92
N MET A 124 -17.87 -1.30 6.76
CA MET A 124 -16.46 -1.49 6.38
C MET A 124 -16.25 -2.58 5.32
N ASN A 125 -17.20 -3.52 5.19
CA ASN A 125 -17.20 -4.54 4.14
C ASN A 125 -18.58 -4.49 3.46
N VAL A 126 -18.58 -4.38 2.13
CA VAL A 126 -19.79 -4.34 1.31
C VAL A 126 -19.65 -5.40 0.24
N GLU A 127 -20.66 -6.26 0.13
CA GLU A 127 -20.76 -7.27 -0.92
C GLU A 127 -22.06 -7.00 -1.68
N ALA A 128 -21.99 -6.94 -3.00
CA ALA A 128 -23.16 -6.84 -3.85
C ALA A 128 -23.21 -8.04 -4.82
N PHE A 129 -24.40 -8.58 -4.97
CA PHE A 129 -24.69 -9.74 -5.80
C PHE A 129 -25.60 -9.31 -6.95
N ASP A 130 -25.25 -9.74 -8.16
CA ASP A 130 -26.13 -9.63 -9.33
C ASP A 130 -26.49 -11.04 -9.78
N ILE A 131 -27.81 -11.32 -9.88
CA ILE A 131 -28.36 -12.63 -10.23
C ILE A 131 -29.02 -12.52 -11.60
N SER A 132 -28.38 -13.09 -12.62
CA SER A 132 -28.89 -13.11 -13.98
C SER A 132 -29.56 -14.44 -14.29
N HIS A 133 -30.79 -14.38 -14.80
CA HIS A 133 -31.53 -15.52 -15.32
C HIS A 133 -31.33 -15.58 -16.83
N LEU A 134 -30.46 -16.48 -17.29
CA LEU A 134 -30.38 -16.80 -18.72
C LEU A 134 -31.53 -17.77 -19.03
N SER A 135 -32.24 -17.56 -20.14
CA SER A 135 -33.37 -18.42 -20.53
C SER A 135 -32.91 -19.87 -20.74
N GLY A 136 -33.09 -20.69 -19.69
CA GLY A 136 -32.57 -22.05 -19.53
C GLY A 136 -32.31 -22.34 -18.03
N ASN A 137 -32.07 -23.60 -17.66
CA ASN A 137 -31.83 -24.03 -16.27
C ASN A 137 -30.50 -23.52 -15.64
N GLN A 138 -29.89 -22.47 -16.19
CA GLN A 138 -28.60 -21.94 -15.73
C GLN A 138 -28.80 -20.55 -15.12
N THR A 139 -28.77 -20.50 -13.78
CA THR A 139 -28.67 -19.23 -13.03
C THR A 139 -27.20 -18.90 -12.84
N VAL A 140 -26.81 -17.66 -13.13
CA VAL A 140 -25.45 -17.16 -12.88
C VAL A 140 -25.54 -16.05 -11.85
N ALA A 141 -24.72 -16.14 -10.81
CA ALA A 141 -24.54 -15.05 -9.85
C ALA A 141 -23.12 -14.49 -9.95
N SER A 142 -23.01 -13.16 -9.97
CA SER A 142 -21.73 -12.47 -9.83
C SER A 142 -21.69 -11.71 -8.50
N MET A 143 -20.52 -11.69 -7.87
CA MET A 143 -20.30 -10.96 -6.63
C MET A 143 -19.14 -9.97 -6.79
N VAL A 144 -19.38 -8.75 -6.35
CA VAL A 144 -18.38 -7.70 -6.19
C VAL A 144 -18.25 -7.39 -4.71
N SER A 145 -17.00 -7.23 -4.25
CA SER A 145 -16.70 -6.93 -2.85
C SER A 145 -15.89 -5.64 -2.74
N TRP A 146 -16.20 -4.87 -1.71
CA TRP A 146 -15.44 -3.70 -1.28
C TRP A 146 -15.08 -3.82 0.19
N LYS A 147 -13.86 -3.43 0.53
CA LYS A 147 -13.37 -3.29 1.89
C LYS A 147 -12.87 -1.87 2.09
N ARG A 148 -13.40 -1.18 3.10
CA ARG A 148 -13.11 0.23 3.42
C ARG A 148 -13.18 1.13 2.18
N ASN A 149 -14.26 1.01 1.39
CA ASN A 149 -14.46 1.73 0.12
C ASN A 149 -13.48 1.38 -1.04
N HIS A 150 -12.62 0.37 -0.88
CA HIS A 150 -11.74 -0.10 -1.94
C HIS A 150 -12.19 -1.47 -2.47
N ALA A 151 -12.16 -1.67 -3.78
CA ALA A 151 -12.52 -2.95 -4.37
C ALA A 151 -11.56 -4.07 -3.89
N SER A 152 -12.11 -5.13 -3.31
CA SER A 152 -11.33 -6.26 -2.76
C SER A 152 -11.32 -7.50 -3.65
N GLY A 153 -12.14 -7.54 -4.70
CA GLY A 153 -12.14 -8.60 -5.71
C GLY A 153 -13.50 -8.82 -6.38
N ARG A 154 -13.49 -9.53 -7.52
CA ARG A 154 -14.67 -10.08 -8.19
C ARG A 154 -14.62 -11.59 -8.16
N THR A 155 -15.76 -12.22 -7.91
CA THR A 155 -15.93 -13.67 -8.06
C THR A 155 -17.18 -13.92 -8.88
N THR A 156 -17.04 -14.70 -9.95
CA THR A 156 -18.15 -15.19 -10.80
C THR A 156 -18.19 -16.70 -10.66
N GLU A 157 -19.29 -17.25 -10.14
CA GLU A 157 -19.47 -18.70 -9.94
C GLU A 157 -20.78 -19.17 -10.59
N ASN A 158 -20.78 -20.36 -11.20
CA ASN A 158 -22.00 -21.08 -11.56
C ASN A 158 -22.64 -21.63 -10.27
N THR A 159 -23.90 -21.29 -10.03
CA THR A 159 -24.52 -21.49 -8.72
C THR A 159 -25.15 -22.86 -8.55
N GLU A 160 -24.53 -23.71 -7.75
CA GLU A 160 -25.27 -24.67 -6.90
C GLU A 160 -24.90 -24.53 -5.41
N SER A 161 -23.70 -24.09 -5.03
CA SER A 161 -23.21 -24.25 -3.64
C SER A 161 -23.19 -22.97 -2.77
N ARG A 162 -23.17 -21.76 -3.36
CA ARG A 162 -22.95 -20.51 -2.58
C ARG A 162 -24.08 -19.47 -2.58
N ALA A 163 -24.95 -19.44 -3.59
CA ALA A 163 -26.08 -18.49 -3.64
C ALA A 163 -27.05 -18.63 -2.45
N LEU A 164 -27.23 -19.86 -1.94
CA LEU A 164 -28.04 -20.14 -0.75
C LEU A 164 -27.46 -19.56 0.56
N ARG A 165 -26.15 -19.26 0.62
CA ARG A 165 -25.54 -18.65 1.81
C ARG A 165 -25.74 -17.12 1.88
N ALA A 166 -25.82 -16.44 0.74
CA ALA A 166 -26.01 -14.98 0.69
C ALA A 166 -27.42 -14.56 1.15
N LEU A 167 -28.43 -15.38 0.90
CA LEU A 167 -29.83 -15.11 1.31
C LEU A 167 -30.05 -15.15 2.84
N MET A 168 -29.08 -15.63 3.62
CA MET A 168 -29.17 -15.75 5.08
C MET A 168 -28.70 -14.50 5.85
N ILE A 169 -28.09 -13.50 5.19
CA ILE A 169 -27.50 -12.30 5.82
C ILE A 169 -28.41 -11.06 5.69
N LEU A 170 -29.54 -11.16 5.02
CA LEU A 170 -30.58 -10.13 5.11
C LEU A 170 -31.45 -10.46 6.34
N PRO A 171 -31.51 -9.60 7.37
CA PRO A 171 -32.42 -9.84 8.49
C PRO A 171 -33.85 -9.82 7.93
N ARG A 172 -34.66 -10.79 8.37
CA ARG A 172 -36.12 -10.71 8.20
C ARG A 172 -36.67 -9.46 8.86
#